data_AF-A0A3C1AAX4-F1
#
_entry.id   AF-A0A3C1AAX4-F1
#
_cell.length_a   1.000
_cell.length_b   1.000
_cell.length_c   1.000
_cell.angle_alpha   90.00
_cell.angle_beta   90.00
_cell.angle_gamma   90.00
#
_symmetry.space_group_name_H-M   'P 1'
#
loop_
_entity.id
_entity.type
_entity.pdbx_description
1 polymer ?
#
loop_
_entity_poly.entity_id
_entity_poly.type
_entity_poly.pdbx_seq_one_letter_code
_entity_poly.pdbx_strand_id
1 'polypeptide(L)'
;MATIKIGADELILWLRKNGKAKKIPNDESQGIGRKIYELIVNKLGGKKVKDNYPSYWANSIDDKNIDKFDLPKTSAQYEIESSKLETLFLELNSW
;
A
#
# COMPACT_ATOMS: atom_id res chain seq x y z
N MET A 1 15.33 2.11 -17.61
CA MET A 1 14.31 2.86 -16.85
C MET A 1 14.56 2.64 -15.37
N ALA A 2 14.28 3.63 -14.51
CA ALA A 2 14.53 3.49 -13.07
C ALA A 2 13.39 2.70 -12.41
N THR A 3 13.73 1.75 -11.55
CA THR A 3 12.78 1.09 -10.66
C THR A 3 12.79 1.76 -9.30
N ILE A 4 11.63 1.78 -8.64
CA ILE A 4 11.48 2.27 -7.28
C ILE A 4 10.92 1.15 -6.40
N LYS A 5 11.21 1.23 -5.10
CA LYS A 5 10.60 0.37 -4.09
C LYS A 5 9.48 1.13 -3.39
N ILE A 6 8.35 0.46 -3.21
CA ILE A 6 7.18 1.02 -2.54
C ILE A 6 6.51 -0.04 -1.67
N GLY A 7 6.15 0.33 -0.45
CA GLY A 7 5.39 -0.51 0.43
C GLY A 7 3.88 -0.40 0.18
N ALA A 8 3.16 -1.49 0.41
CA ALA A 8 1.70 -1.43 0.46
C ALA A 8 1.22 -0.50 1.59
N ASP A 9 2.01 -0.35 2.65
CA ASP A 9 1.74 0.59 3.74
C ASP A 9 1.60 2.03 3.24
N GLU A 10 2.57 2.59 2.52
CA GLU A 10 2.46 3.98 2.07
C GLU A 10 1.22 4.22 1.20
N LEU A 11 0.85 3.22 0.39
CA LEU A 11 -0.35 3.27 -0.45
C LEU A 11 -1.64 3.21 0.38
N ILE A 12 -1.70 2.32 1.38
CA ILE A 12 -2.83 2.20 2.29
C ILE A 12 -3.00 3.49 3.10
N LEU A 13 -1.89 4.06 3.60
CA LEU A 13 -1.90 5.33 4.32
C LEU A 13 -2.46 6.46 3.45
N TRP A 14 -1.98 6.56 2.20
CA TRP A 14 -2.46 7.57 1.26
C TRP A 14 -3.95 7.43 1.01
N LEU A 15 -4.44 6.21 0.74
CA LEU A 15 -5.86 5.95 0.54
C LEU A 15 -6.69 6.40 1.77
N ARG A 16 -6.31 5.95 2.96
CA ARG A 16 -7.07 6.23 4.20
C ARG A 16 -7.09 7.70 4.56
N LYS A 17 -5.96 8.41 4.41
CA LYS A 17 -5.86 9.86 4.63
C LYS A 17 -6.76 10.65 3.67
N ASN A 18 -6.93 10.18 2.44
CA ASN A 18 -7.79 10.80 1.44
C ASN A 18 -9.25 10.32 1.48
N GLY A 19 -9.66 9.61 2.54
CA GLY A 19 -11.03 9.16 2.68
C GLY A 19 -11.40 7.93 1.83
N LYS A 20 -10.43 7.31 1.16
CA LYS A 20 -10.59 6.19 0.22
C LYS A 20 -10.40 4.85 0.89
N ALA A 21 -10.93 3.79 0.27
CA ALA A 21 -10.79 2.41 0.71
C ALA A 21 -11.13 2.15 2.21
N LYS A 22 -11.86 3.05 2.87
CA LYS A 22 -12.17 3.00 4.32
C LYS A 22 -12.95 1.76 4.76
N LYS A 23 -13.66 1.13 3.83
CA LYS A 23 -14.50 -0.06 4.07
C LYS A 23 -13.82 -1.37 3.65
N ILE A 24 -12.64 -1.29 3.04
CA ILE A 24 -11.89 -2.47 2.61
C ILE A 24 -11.07 -2.94 3.81
N PRO A 25 -11.17 -4.20 4.26
CA PRO A 25 -10.40 -4.67 5.40
C PRO A 25 -8.89 -4.78 5.07
N ASN A 26 -8.07 -5.05 6.08
CA ASN A 26 -6.66 -5.42 5.90
C ASN A 26 -6.45 -6.95 5.81
N ASP A 27 -7.52 -7.74 5.76
CA ASP A 27 -7.44 -9.20 5.75
C ASP A 27 -6.89 -9.79 4.45
N GLU A 28 -6.46 -11.05 4.49
CA GLU A 28 -5.83 -11.70 3.32
C GLU A 28 -6.85 -12.10 2.23
N SER A 29 -8.14 -12.19 2.56
CA SER A 29 -9.16 -12.73 1.67
C SER A 29 -9.81 -11.68 0.77
N GLN A 30 -10.11 -10.50 1.33
CA GLN A 30 -10.73 -9.37 0.64
C GLN A 30 -10.01 -8.04 0.92
N GLY A 31 -8.84 -8.08 1.54
CA GLY A 31 -8.21 -6.87 2.00
C GLY A 31 -7.50 -6.05 0.93
N ILE A 32 -7.23 -4.81 1.33
CA ILE A 32 -6.60 -3.78 0.53
C ILE A 32 -5.21 -4.20 0.03
N GLY A 33 -4.49 -5.01 0.80
CA GLY A 33 -3.19 -5.56 0.42
C GLY A 33 -3.25 -6.44 -0.83
N ARG A 34 -4.31 -7.27 -0.97
CA ARG A 34 -4.53 -8.09 -2.16
C ARG A 34 -4.85 -7.24 -3.39
N LYS A 35 -5.69 -6.21 -3.24
CA LYS A 35 -5.98 -5.27 -4.33
C LYS A 35 -4.74 -4.52 -4.80
N ILE A 36 -3.86 -4.13 -3.87
CA ILE A 36 -2.58 -3.50 -4.20
C ILE A 36 -1.68 -4.48 -4.94
N TYR A 37 -1.64 -5.74 -4.53
CA TYR A 37 -0.92 -6.79 -5.25
C TYR A 37 -1.44 -6.94 -6.69
N GLU A 38 -2.76 -7.06 -6.87
CA GLU A 38 -3.39 -7.18 -8.20
C GLU A 38 -3.07 -5.97 -9.09
N LEU A 39 -3.11 -4.76 -8.54
CA LEU A 39 -2.76 -3.55 -9.28
C LEU A 39 -1.28 -3.52 -9.65
N ILE A 40 -0.37 -3.68 -8.70
CA ILE A 40 1.07 -3.52 -8.95
C ILE A 40 1.62 -4.67 -9.77
N VAL A 41 1.34 -5.93 -9.38
CA VAL A 41 1.94 -7.11 -10.00
C VAL A 41 1.22 -7.49 -11.27
N ASN A 42 -0.12 -7.61 -11.24
CA ASN A 42 -0.85 -8.15 -12.39
C ASN A 42 -1.12 -7.10 -13.46
N LYS A 43 -1.39 -5.84 -13.08
CA LYS A 43 -1.77 -4.77 -14.03
C LYS A 43 -0.59 -3.89 -14.46
N LEU A 44 0.30 -3.53 -13.53
CA LEU A 44 1.41 -2.61 -13.81
C LEU A 44 2.74 -3.31 -14.11
N GLY A 45 2.81 -4.64 -13.98
CA GLY A 45 4.02 -5.43 -14.25
C GLY A 45 5.12 -5.26 -13.21
N GLY A 46 4.77 -4.77 -12.01
CA GLY A 46 5.68 -4.70 -10.87
C GLY A 46 5.98 -6.08 -10.27
N LYS A 47 6.88 -6.10 -9.30
CA LYS A 47 7.34 -7.33 -8.63
C LYS A 47 7.15 -7.21 -7.12
N LYS A 48 6.57 -8.22 -6.49
CA LYS A 48 6.60 -8.34 -5.02
C LYS A 48 8.01 -8.74 -4.59
N VAL A 49 8.64 -7.90 -3.78
CA VAL A 49 10.04 -8.06 -3.31
C VAL A 49 10.08 -8.77 -1.96
N LYS A 50 9.17 -8.40 -1.05
CA LYS A 50 9.11 -8.96 0.29
C LYS A 50 7.67 -9.00 0.78
N ASP A 51 7.36 -10.00 1.59
CA ASP A 51 6.08 -10.12 2.29
C ASP A 51 6.26 -9.85 3.78
N ASN A 52 5.18 -9.45 4.45
CA ASN A 52 5.14 -9.24 5.90
C ASN A 52 6.29 -8.36 6.44
N TYR A 53 6.68 -7.32 5.69
CA TYR A 53 7.68 -6.37 6.14
C TYR A 53 7.10 -5.48 7.26
N PRO A 54 7.81 -5.24 8.38
CA PRO A 54 7.31 -4.39 9.44
C PRO A 54 6.94 -2.99 8.93
N SER A 55 5.72 -2.55 9.24
CA SER A 55 5.26 -1.20 8.90
C SER A 55 5.39 -0.28 10.11
N TYR A 56 6.03 0.87 9.91
CA TYR A 56 6.32 1.82 10.98
C TYR A 56 5.40 3.04 10.85
N TRP A 57 4.50 3.22 11.81
CA TRP A 57 3.41 4.22 11.75
C TRP A 57 3.52 5.36 12.76
N ALA A 58 4.69 5.48 13.37
CA ALA A 58 4.97 6.45 14.41
C ALA A 58 5.51 7.76 13.81
N ASN A 59 4.87 8.89 14.11
CA ASN A 59 5.54 10.19 14.05
C ASN A 59 6.39 10.43 15.31
N SER A 60 6.14 9.70 16.41
CA SER A 60 6.96 9.64 17.63
C SER A 60 6.82 8.27 18.32
N ILE A 61 7.73 7.96 19.26
CA ILE A 61 7.82 6.66 19.95
C ILE A 61 6.55 6.29 20.76
N ASP A 62 5.72 7.30 21.08
CA ASP A 62 4.47 7.15 21.85
C ASP A 62 3.22 7.07 20.97
N ASP A 63 3.37 7.26 19.65
CA ASP A 63 2.26 7.47 18.74
C ASP A 63 1.76 6.15 18.15
N LYS A 64 0.72 5.57 18.77
CA LYS A 64 0.02 4.39 18.26
C LYS A 64 -1.00 4.78 17.19
N ASN A 65 -0.57 5.41 16.08
CA ASN A 65 -1.46 5.75 14.97
C ASN A 65 -2.01 4.53 14.21
N ILE A 66 -1.55 3.32 14.57
CA ILE A 66 -2.03 2.04 14.04
C ILE A 66 -3.57 1.95 14.13
N ASP A 67 -4.16 2.44 15.22
CA ASP A 67 -5.60 2.35 15.46
C ASP A 67 -6.42 3.49 14.81
N LYS A 68 -5.78 4.61 14.43
CA LYS A 68 -6.50 5.80 13.89
C LYS A 68 -6.97 5.62 12.44
N PHE A 69 -6.23 4.84 11.65
CA PHE A 69 -6.47 4.72 10.21
C PHE A 69 -6.68 3.29 9.73
N ASP A 70 -6.83 2.34 10.66
CA ASP A 70 -6.91 0.90 10.35
C ASP A 70 -5.69 0.51 9.49
N LEU A 71 -4.49 0.72 10.03
CA LEU A 71 -3.23 0.49 9.32
C LEU A 71 -2.68 -0.90 9.64
N PRO A 72 -2.14 -1.62 8.64
CA PRO A 72 -1.61 -2.95 8.88
C PRO A 72 -0.30 -2.89 9.67
N LYS A 73 -0.05 -3.85 10.56
CA LYS A 73 1.22 -3.94 11.30
C LYS A 73 2.40 -4.36 10.42
N THR A 74 2.11 -5.00 9.29
CA THR A 74 3.08 -5.46 8.31
C THR A 74 2.53 -5.26 6.90
N SER A 75 3.40 -5.01 5.92
CA SER A 75 3.02 -4.80 4.53
C SER A 75 3.90 -5.60 3.56
N ALA A 76 3.35 -5.86 2.38
CA ALA A 76 4.17 -6.30 1.25
C ALA A 76 4.96 -5.12 0.67
N GLN A 77 6.16 -5.40 0.19
CA GLN A 77 7.02 -4.43 -0.48
C GLN A 77 7.12 -4.79 -1.96
N TYR A 78 7.01 -3.79 -2.82
CA TYR A 78 6.99 -3.95 -4.26
C TYR A 78 8.10 -3.16 -4.93
N GLU A 79 8.47 -3.61 -6.11
CA GLU A 79 9.32 -2.89 -7.06
C GLU A 79 8.51 -2.61 -8.32
N ILE A 80 8.52 -1.35 -8.77
CA ILE A 80 7.77 -0.91 -9.94
C ILE A 80 8.62 0.08 -10.74
N GLU A 81 8.44 0.10 -12.06
CA GLU A 81 9.04 1.12 -12.91
C GLU A 81 8.48 2.51 -12.57
N SER A 82 9.36 3.51 -12.49
CA SER A 82 8.95 4.89 -12.18
C SER A 82 7.95 5.46 -13.20
N SER A 83 7.97 4.97 -14.44
CA SER A 83 7.03 5.31 -15.51
C SER A 83 5.57 4.92 -15.19
N LYS A 84 5.36 3.96 -14.29
CA LYS A 84 4.02 3.47 -13.91
C LYS A 84 3.41 4.18 -12.71
N LEU A 85 4.15 5.09 -12.08
CA LEU A 85 3.71 5.81 -10.88
C LEU A 85 2.44 6.63 -11.12
N GLU A 86 2.36 7.34 -12.25
CA GLU A 86 1.16 8.11 -12.59
C GLU A 86 -0.07 7.21 -12.69
N THR A 87 0.04 6.11 -13.44
CA THR A 87 -1.04 5.13 -13.57
C THR A 87 -1.42 4.51 -12.23
N LEU A 88 -0.43 4.17 -11.39
CA LEU A 88 -0.67 3.66 -10.04
C LEU A 88 -1.54 4.61 -9.22
N PHE A 89 -1.19 5.90 -9.16
CA PHE A 89 -1.95 6.88 -8.37
C PHE A 89 -3.32 7.20 -8.98
N LEU A 90 -3.46 7.21 -10.31
CA LEU A 90 -4.77 7.36 -10.97
C LEU A 90 -5.72 6.22 -10.61
N GLU A 91 -5.23 4.98 -10.61
CA GLU A 91 -6.00 3.79 -10.23
C GLU A 91 -6.38 3.83 -8.74
N LEU A 92 -5.42 4.13 -7.86
CA LEU A 92 -5.69 4.28 -6.42
C LEU A 92 -6.69 5.41 -6.13
N ASN A 93 -6.68 6.49 -6.91
CA ASN A 93 -7.64 7.57 -6.77
C ASN A 93 -9.08 7.16 -7.12
N SER A 94 -9.28 6.05 -7.82
CA SER A 94 -10.61 5.53 -8.13
C SER A 94 -11.21 4.62 -7.03
N TRP A 95 -10.44 4.32 -5.97
CA TRP A 95 -10.85 3.44 -4.86
C TRP A 95 -11.54 4.15 -3.70
#